data_AF-A0A7I9XT74-F1
#
_entry.id   AF-A0A7I9XT74-F1
#
_cell.length_a   1.000
_cell.length_b   1.000
_cell.length_c   1.000
_cell.angle_alpha   90.00
_cell.angle_beta   90.00
_cell.angle_gamma   90.00
#
_symmetry.space_group_name_H-M   'P 1'
#
loop_
_entity.id
_entity.type
_entity.pdbx_description
1 polymer ?
#
loop_
_entity_poly.entity_id
_entity_poly.type
_entity_poly.pdbx_seq_one_letter_code
_entity_poly.pdbx_strand_id
1 'polypeptide(L)'
;MIDEPPLRTYSLAEVAAMVLPPEWKDSERWLQRRLRRGLIGGYKVGHTWRMTQDDVDDLITKHRNTAVRVERPSRQLSFTPTSRRRLNRRAS
;
A
#
# COMPACT_ATOMS: atom_id res chain seq x y z
N MET A 1 26.07 14.19 20.51
CA MET A 1 26.54 13.38 19.39
C MET A 1 25.27 12.97 18.65
N ILE A 2 24.86 13.76 17.66
CA ILE A 2 23.67 13.44 16.85
C ILE A 2 24.20 12.44 15.82
N ASP A 3 23.97 11.16 16.10
CA ASP A 3 24.12 10.11 15.10
C ASP A 3 22.98 10.37 14.11
N GLU A 4 23.24 11.19 13.09
CA GLU A 4 22.35 11.25 11.93
C GLU A 4 22.30 9.81 11.41
N PRO A 5 21.13 9.13 11.48
CA PRO A 5 21.07 7.76 11.01
C PRO A 5 21.50 7.83 9.55
N PRO A 6 22.54 7.08 9.14
CA PRO A 6 22.98 7.10 7.76
C PRO A 6 21.75 6.79 6.92
N LEU A 7 21.49 7.58 5.88
CA LEU A 7 20.42 7.34 4.92
C LEU A 7 20.65 5.96 4.30
N ARG A 8 20.13 4.92 4.96
CA ARG A 8 20.27 3.52 4.57
C ARG A 8 19.29 3.30 3.44
N THR A 9 19.86 3.16 2.26
CA THR A 9 19.12 2.89 1.03
C THR A 9 19.38 1.44 0.69
N TYR A 10 18.30 0.69 0.50
CA TYR A 10 18.32 -0.73 0.19
C TYR A 10 18.02 -0.91 -1.29
N SER A 11 18.71 -1.86 -1.90
CA SER A 11 18.37 -2.35 -3.22
C SER A 11 17.15 -3.28 -3.17
N LEU A 12 16.49 -3.45 -4.31
CA LEU A 12 15.37 -4.38 -4.45
C LEU A 12 15.71 -5.82 -4.02
N ALA A 13 16.93 -6.28 -4.34
CA ALA A 13 17.39 -7.62 -4.00
C ALA A 13 17.54 -7.79 -2.47
N GLU A 14 18.07 -6.78 -1.79
CA GLU A 14 18.20 -6.79 -0.33
C GLU A 14 16.82 -6.77 0.35
N VAL A 15 15.91 -5.88 -0.10
CA VAL A 15 14.54 -5.84 0.43
C VAL A 15 13.80 -7.14 0.16
N ALA A 16 13.99 -7.74 -1.02
CA ALA A 16 13.42 -9.04 -1.34
C ALA A 16 13.93 -10.13 -0.39
N ALA A 17 15.23 -10.17 -0.10
CA ALA A 17 15.80 -11.15 0.83
C ALA A 17 15.34 -10.94 2.29
N MET A 18 15.07 -9.70 2.69
CA MET A 18 14.63 -9.38 4.05
C MET A 18 13.13 -9.62 4.28
N VAL A 19 12.28 -9.27 3.30
CA VAL A 19 10.82 -9.24 3.47
C VAL A 19 10.12 -10.44 2.86
N LEU A 20 10.67 -10.98 1.77
CA LEU A 20 10.05 -12.08 1.03
C LEU A 20 10.74 -13.41 1.34
N PRO A 21 10.02 -14.54 1.22
CA PRO A 21 10.61 -15.85 1.37
C PRO A 21 11.76 -16.05 0.37
N PRO A 22 12.91 -16.61 0.79
CA PRO A 22 14.07 -16.81 -0.10
C PRO A 22 13.78 -17.81 -1.23
N GLU A 23 12.73 -18.63 -1.10
CA GLU A 23 12.30 -19.60 -2.11
C GLU A 23 11.57 -18.96 -3.30
N TRP A 24 11.20 -17.68 -3.21
CA TRP A 24 10.54 -16.96 -4.30
C TRP A 24 11.55 -16.50 -5.35
N LYS A 25 11.41 -17.03 -6.58
CA LYS A 25 12.27 -16.67 -7.72
C LYS A 25 11.99 -15.29 -8.33
N ASP A 26 10.77 -14.77 -8.20
CA ASP A 26 10.34 -13.52 -8.84
C ASP A 26 10.14 -12.35 -7.87
N SER A 27 10.83 -12.38 -6.73
CA SER A 27 10.70 -11.40 -5.63
C SER A 27 10.98 -9.96 -6.08
N GLU A 28 12.06 -9.75 -6.84
CA GLU A 28 12.39 -8.42 -7.40
C GLU A 28 11.35 -7.94 -8.40
N ARG A 29 10.91 -8.82 -9.31
CA ARG A 29 9.87 -8.52 -10.31
C ARG A 29 8.53 -8.22 -9.65
N TRP A 30 8.24 -8.85 -8.52
CA TRP A 30 7.05 -8.57 -7.73
C TRP A 30 7.13 -7.18 -7.09
N LEU A 31 8.27 -6.84 -6.47
CA LEU A 31 8.49 -5.50 -5.89
C LEU A 31 8.43 -4.40 -6.96
N GLN A 32 9.07 -4.60 -8.12
CA GLN A 32 9.00 -3.65 -9.24
C GLN A 32 7.56 -3.40 -9.71
N ARG A 33 6.74 -4.45 -9.81
CA ARG A 33 5.32 -4.32 -10.19
C ARG A 33 4.54 -3.52 -9.15
N ARG A 34 4.85 -3.70 -7.87
CA ARG A 34 4.22 -3.01 -6.74
C ARG A 34 4.58 -1.52 -6.72
N LEU A 35 5.86 -1.21 -6.92
CA LEU A 35 6.39 0.16 -7.08
C LEU A 35 5.77 0.87 -8.28
N ARG A 36 5.72 0.20 -9.44
CA ARG A 36 5.07 0.76 -10.66
C ARG A 36 3.59 1.07 -10.47
N ARG A 37 2.89 0.33 -9.62
CA ARG A 37 1.48 0.58 -9.30
C ARG A 37 1.29 1.65 -8.21
N GLY A 38 2.35 2.18 -7.62
CA GLY A 38 2.26 3.15 -6.52
C GLY A 38 1.67 2.56 -5.23
N LEU A 39 1.71 1.23 -5.07
CA LEU A 39 1.16 0.58 -3.89
C LEU A 39 2.11 0.67 -2.68
N ILE A 40 3.41 0.79 -2.94
CA ILE A 40 4.47 0.87 -1.95
C ILE A 40 5.39 2.05 -2.28
N GLY A 41 5.95 2.66 -1.23
CA GLY A 41 6.92 3.74 -1.35
C GLY A 41 8.24 3.22 -1.92
N GLY A 42 8.97 4.10 -2.60
CA GLY A 42 10.28 3.80 -3.16
C GLY A 42 10.61 4.79 -4.26
N TYR A 43 11.89 5.06 -4.45
CA TYR A 43 12.36 6.06 -5.38
C TYR A 43 13.20 5.42 -6.48
N LYS A 44 13.01 5.93 -7.71
CA LYS A 44 13.70 5.44 -8.89
C LYS A 44 14.96 6.26 -9.12
N VAL A 45 16.12 5.61 -9.11
CA VAL A 45 17.41 6.22 -9.45
C VAL A 45 17.92 5.59 -10.74
N GLY A 46 17.89 6.34 -11.83
CA GLY A 46 18.25 5.84 -13.16
C GLY A 46 17.36 4.68 -13.60
N HIS A 47 17.95 3.49 -13.75
CA HIS A 47 17.26 2.25 -14.14
C HIS A 47 16.90 1.34 -12.95
N THR A 48 17.27 1.74 -11.73
CA THR A 48 17.16 0.90 -10.55
C THR A 48 16.21 1.53 -9.54
N TRP A 49 15.36 0.70 -8.93
CA TRP A 49 14.56 1.12 -7.79
C TRP A 49 15.37 0.97 -6.50
N ARG A 50 15.28 2.00 -5.66
CA ARG A 50 15.86 2.04 -4.32
C ARG A 50 14.73 2.24 -3.33
N MET A 51 14.84 1.61 -2.17
CA MET A 51 13.89 1.78 -1.07
C MET A 51 14.68 2.29 0.13
N THR A 52 14.14 3.29 0.82
CA THR A 52 14.66 3.69 2.12
C THR A 52 14.14 2.75 3.20
N GLN A 53 14.68 2.86 4.41
CA GLN A 53 14.18 2.08 5.53
C GLN A 53 12.70 2.37 5.84
N ASP A 54 12.25 3.62 5.66
CA ASP A 54 10.86 4.04 5.84
C ASP A 54 9.93 3.36 4.82
N ASP A 55 10.36 3.28 3.54
CA ASP A 55 9.60 2.58 2.50
C ASP A 55 9.44 1.08 2.78
N VAL A 56 10.46 0.47 3.39
CA VAL A 56 10.42 -0.95 3.80
C VAL A 56 9.49 -1.15 4.99
N ASP A 57 9.49 -0.22 5.96
CA ASP A 57 8.55 -0.27 7.08
C ASP A 57 7.10 -0.08 6.62
N ASP A 58 6.83 0.86 5.70
CA ASP A 58 5.51 1.03 5.08
C ASP A 58 5.07 -0.22 4.30
N LEU A 59 5.99 -0.86 3.56
CA LEU A 59 5.74 -2.13 2.87
C LEU A 59 5.31 -3.23 3.86
N ILE A 60 6.05 -3.37 4.97
CA ILE A 60 5.75 -4.34 6.02
C ILE A 60 4.42 -4.00 6.67
N THR A 61 4.18 -2.74 7.02
CA THR A 61 2.93 -2.26 7.64
C THR A 61 1.72 -2.54 6.75
N LYS A 62 1.82 -2.36 5.43
CA LYS A 62 0.74 -2.64 4.47
C LYS A 62 0.46 -4.13 4.26
N HIS A 63 1.46 -5.01 4.38
CA HIS A 63 1.30 -6.46 4.23
C HIS A 63 1.14 -7.20 5.56
N ARG A 64 1.45 -6.54 6.68
CA ARG A 64 1.14 -7.04 8.00
C ARG A 64 -0.37 -7.18 8.05
N ASN A 65 -0.82 -8.40 8.27
CA ASN A 65 -2.21 -8.71 8.55
C ASN A 65 -2.54 -8.19 9.97
N THR A 66 -2.36 -6.90 10.18
CA THR A 66 -2.93 -6.25 11.33
C THR A 66 -4.41 -6.27 11.03
N ALA A 67 -5.17 -6.95 11.89
CA ALA A 67 -6.59 -6.74 12.04
C ALA A 67 -6.88 -5.29 12.49
N VAL A 68 -6.28 -4.28 11.84
CA VAL A 68 -6.78 -2.90 11.87
C VAL A 68 -8.07 -2.99 11.09
N ARG A 69 -9.13 -3.15 11.86
CA ARG A 69 -10.49 -2.75 11.56
C ARG A 69 -10.40 -1.42 10.80
N VAL A 70 -10.33 -1.48 9.48
CA VAL A 70 -10.48 -0.31 8.62
C VAL A 70 -11.88 0.16 8.91
N GLU A 71 -12.02 1.19 9.73
CA GLU A 71 -13.25 1.94 9.81
C GLU A 71 -13.46 2.49 8.40
N ARG A 72 -14.26 1.76 7.61
CA ARG A 72 -14.72 2.24 6.31
C ARG A 72 -15.20 3.66 6.55
N PRO A 73 -14.73 4.68 5.81
CA PRO A 73 -15.46 5.93 5.79
C PRO A 73 -16.88 5.53 5.37
N SER A 74 -17.82 5.75 6.27
CA SER A 74 -19.22 5.44 6.06
C SER A 74 -19.57 6.11 4.75
N ARG A 75 -19.76 5.28 3.72
CA ARG A 75 -20.22 5.73 2.42
C ARG A 75 -21.60 6.28 2.72
N GLN A 76 -21.68 7.59 2.98
CA GLN A 76 -22.93 8.31 3.06
C GLN A 76 -23.58 8.08 1.70
N LEU A 77 -24.48 7.10 1.67
CA LEU A 77 -25.38 6.87 0.57
C LEU A 77 -26.34 8.06 0.60
N SER A 78 -25.89 9.19 0.05
CA SER A 78 -26.79 10.23 -0.40
C SER A 78 -27.63 9.60 -1.50
N PHE A 79 -28.80 9.10 -1.08
CA PHE A 79 -29.87 8.67 -1.96
C PHE A 79 -30.05 9.71 -3.07
N THR A 80 -29.95 9.27 -4.32
CA THR A 80 -30.28 10.11 -5.45
C THR A 80 -31.78 10.49 -5.40
N PRO A 81 -32.17 11.69 -5.85
CA PRO A 81 -33.53 12.24 -5.69
C PRO A 81 -34.66 11.36 -6.24
N THR A 82 -34.34 10.43 -7.14
CA THR A 82 -35.30 9.59 -7.87
C THR A 82 -35.95 8.51 -7.01
N SER A 83 -35.36 8.15 -5.85
CA SER A 83 -35.90 7.09 -4.98
C SER A 83 -37.12 7.52 -4.16
N ARG A 84 -37.30 8.83 -3.94
CA ARG A 84 -38.34 9.38 -3.04
C ARG A 84 -39.77 9.24 -3.59
N ARG A 85 -39.96 9.17 -4.91
CA ARG A 85 -41.31 9.10 -5.53
C ARG A 85 -42.03 7.77 -5.36
N ARG A 86 -41.31 6.68 -5.05
CA ARG A 86 -41.92 5.33 -5.01
C ARG A 86 -42.62 5.02 -3.69
N LEU A 87 -42.33 5.76 -2.61
CA LEU A 87 -42.95 5.54 -1.30
C LEU A 87 -44.34 6.17 -1.16
N ASN A 88 -44.66 7.24 -1.90
CA ASN A 88 -45.96 7.93 -1.78
C ASN A 88 -47.11 7.30 -2.60
N ARG A 89 -46.88 6.22 -3.36
CA ARG A 89 -47.93 5.59 -4.20
C ARG A 89 -48.49 4.28 -3.63
N ARG A 90 -48.17 3.94 -2.38
CA ARG A 90 -48.66 2.71 -1.72
C ARG A 90 -49.52 2.97 -0.47
N ALA A 91 -49.88 4.22 -0.21
CA ALA A 91 -50.82 4.60 0.83
C ALA A 91 -51.98 5.38 0.18
N SER A 92 -52.87 4.65 -0.50
CA SER A 92 -54.25 5.05 -0.82
C SER A 92 -55.06 3.78 -1.01
#